data_AF-Q12UG2-F1
#
_entry.id   AF-Q12UG2-F1
#
_cell.length_a   1.000
_cell.length_b   1.000
_cell.length_c   1.000
_cell.angle_alpha   90.00
_cell.angle_beta   90.00
_cell.angle_gamma   90.00
#
_symmetry.space_group_name_H-M   'P 1'
#
loop_
_entity.id
_entity.type
_entity.pdbx_description
1 polymer ?
#
loop_
_entity_poly.entity_id
_entity_poly.type
_entity_poly.pdbx_seq_one_letter_code
_entity_poly.pdbx_strand_id
1 'polypeptide(L)'
;MCLFQIINLELPLDLRFNSLSNKYLKFIDIALQITRYSRFPLYSCRYSKRTYTQNQLLTLILFKEYLGEDYRDFVDFVELMDSVQSKIELNKVPHYTTLQKFVTRTYSVVLDSIFKRTLDLFYKNRDSIDITAIDSTGFTSGYCSNYYSWRIKKWRRSYVKTSISVDVSKFVITGYKISGKPVHDAKHASATRS
;
A
#
# COMPACT_ATOMS: atom_id res chain seq x y z
N MET A 1 6.71 1.06 -2.83
CA MET A 1 6.68 -0.17 -3.65
C MET A 1 5.68 -1.21 -3.17
N CYS A 2 5.51 -1.53 -1.88
CA CYS A 2 4.44 -2.47 -1.47
C CYS A 2 2.99 -1.93 -1.61
N LEU A 3 2.80 -0.61 -1.70
CA LEU A 3 1.48 -0.01 -1.92
C LEU A 3 1.04 0.02 -3.40
N PHE A 4 1.96 -0.25 -4.33
CA PHE A 4 1.77 0.02 -5.76
C PHE A 4 0.83 -0.93 -6.51
N GLN A 5 0.36 -2.02 -5.88
CA GLN A 5 -0.48 -3.03 -6.53
C GLN A 5 -1.84 -3.26 -5.86
N ILE A 6 -2.21 -2.44 -4.88
CA ILE A 6 -3.63 -2.28 -4.49
C ILE A 6 -4.40 -1.49 -5.58
N ILE A 7 -3.71 -0.96 -6.59
CA ILE A 7 -4.19 0.13 -7.45
C ILE A 7 -4.72 -0.35 -8.80
N ASN A 8 -4.16 -1.42 -9.39
CA ASN A 8 -4.64 -1.98 -10.67
C ASN A 8 -5.74 -3.00 -10.52
N LEU A 9 -6.59 -2.74 -9.54
CA LEU A 9 -7.62 -3.63 -9.11
C LEU A 9 -8.91 -3.31 -9.89
N GLU A 10 -9.14 -4.04 -10.97
CA GLU A 10 -10.50 -4.49 -11.23
C GLU A 10 -10.87 -5.41 -10.06
N LEU A 11 -11.32 -4.79 -8.96
CA LEU A 11 -11.90 -5.52 -7.84
C LEU A 11 -12.98 -6.38 -8.46
N PRO A 12 -13.14 -7.66 -8.08
CA PRO A 12 -14.34 -8.40 -8.43
C PRO A 12 -15.51 -7.64 -7.82
N LEU A 13 -16.07 -6.73 -8.61
CA LEU A 13 -17.10 -5.77 -8.27
C LEU A 13 -18.42 -6.53 -8.27
N ASP A 14 -18.57 -7.46 -7.33
CA ASP A 14 -19.83 -8.15 -7.09
C ASP A 14 -20.16 -8.21 -5.59
N LEU A 15 -19.71 -7.19 -4.86
CA LEU A 15 -20.32 -6.82 -3.59
C LEU A 15 -21.40 -5.79 -3.90
N ARG A 16 -22.65 -6.23 -3.77
CA ARG A 16 -23.90 -5.48 -3.97
C ARG A 16 -23.81 -4.02 -3.48
N PHE A 17 -23.52 -3.10 -4.39
CA PHE A 17 -23.62 -1.66 -4.17
C PHE A 17 -24.22 -1.01 -5.43
N ASN A 18 -25.21 -0.15 -5.22
CA ASN A 18 -26.05 0.49 -6.25
C ASN A 18 -25.26 0.94 -7.50
N SER A 19 -25.84 0.65 -8.67
CA SER A 19 -25.29 0.79 -10.03
C SER A 19 -25.00 2.24 -10.50
N LEU A 20 -24.99 3.23 -9.62
CA LEU A 20 -24.79 4.66 -9.92
C LEU A 20 -23.53 5.28 -9.29
N SER A 21 -22.68 4.50 -8.62
CA SER A 21 -21.55 5.05 -7.85
C SER A 21 -20.27 5.22 -8.68
N ASN A 22 -19.70 6.44 -8.64
CA ASN A 22 -18.42 6.80 -9.26
C ASN A 22 -17.30 5.84 -8.81
N LYS A 23 -16.43 5.41 -9.75
CA LYS A 23 -15.30 4.49 -9.50
C LYS A 23 -14.43 4.93 -8.33
N TYR A 24 -14.13 6.22 -8.21
CA TYR A 24 -13.31 6.77 -7.13
C TYR A 24 -14.00 6.67 -5.78
N LEU A 25 -15.31 6.92 -5.72
CA LEU A 25 -16.09 6.78 -4.49
C LEU A 25 -16.19 5.32 -4.05
N LYS A 26 -16.33 4.39 -5.00
CA LYS A 26 -16.28 2.94 -4.72
C LYS A 26 -14.93 2.54 -4.13
N PHE A 27 -13.83 3.04 -4.70
CA PHE A 27 -12.49 2.78 -4.18
C PHE A 27 -12.35 3.31 -2.74
N ILE A 28 -12.81 4.53 -2.48
CA ILE A 28 -12.79 5.13 -1.14
C ILE A 28 -13.60 4.31 -0.14
N ASP A 29 -14.78 3.81 -0.53
CA ASP A 29 -15.61 2.93 0.31
C ASP A 29 -14.84 1.66 0.72
N ILE A 30 -14.17 1.03 -0.23
CA ILE A 30 -13.39 -0.18 0.01
C ILE A 30 -12.16 0.12 0.86
N ALA A 31 -11.45 1.22 0.58
CA ALA A 31 -10.31 1.67 1.37
C ALA A 31 -10.74 1.97 2.82
N LEU A 32 -11.85 2.66 3.05
CA LEU A 32 -12.39 2.91 4.39
C LEU A 32 -12.73 1.61 5.12
N GLN A 33 -13.31 0.62 4.44
CA GLN A 33 -13.56 -0.68 5.04
C GLN A 33 -12.25 -1.36 5.46
N ILE A 34 -11.27 -1.46 4.54
CA ILE A 34 -9.98 -2.10 4.82
C ILE A 34 -9.27 -1.42 5.99
N THR A 35 -9.20 -0.09 5.99
CA THR A 35 -8.53 0.69 7.04
C THR A 35 -9.23 0.60 8.40
N ARG A 36 -10.57 0.58 8.42
CA ARG A 36 -11.34 0.38 9.66
C ARG A 36 -11.12 -1.02 10.24
N TYR A 37 -11.00 -2.05 9.39
CA TYR A 37 -10.77 -3.42 9.83
C TYR A 37 -9.30 -3.76 10.12
N SER A 38 -8.33 -2.93 9.73
CA SER A 38 -6.90 -3.22 9.88
C SER A 38 -6.37 -3.09 11.33
N ARG A 39 -7.26 -3.09 12.34
CA ARG A 39 -6.96 -2.95 13.78
C ARG A 39 -6.11 -1.73 14.13
N PHE A 40 -6.14 -0.71 13.28
CA PHE A 40 -5.34 0.47 13.47
C PHE A 40 -5.97 1.34 14.56
N PRO A 41 -5.20 1.81 15.56
CA PRO A 41 -5.78 2.67 16.58
C PRO A 41 -6.26 3.97 15.95
N LEU A 42 -7.40 4.49 16.41
CA LEU A 42 -8.01 5.69 15.81
C LEU A 42 -7.06 6.90 15.81
N TYR A 43 -6.18 6.98 16.81
CA TYR A 43 -5.13 7.99 16.95
C TYR A 43 -3.81 7.35 17.34
N SER A 44 -2.69 7.99 16.96
CA SER A 44 -1.34 7.46 17.20
C SER A 44 -0.99 7.31 18.68
N CYS A 45 -1.54 8.17 19.54
CA CYS A 45 -1.36 8.14 20.98
C CYS A 45 -2.48 8.92 21.69
N ARG A 46 -2.55 8.81 23.02
CA ARG A 46 -3.54 9.51 23.86
C ARG A 46 -3.52 11.03 23.67
N TYR A 47 -2.32 11.61 23.50
CA TYR A 47 -2.03 13.04 23.38
C TYR A 47 -1.96 13.56 21.94
N SER A 48 -2.43 12.78 20.96
CA SER A 48 -2.54 13.26 19.58
C SER A 48 -3.44 14.49 19.52
N LYS A 49 -3.21 15.38 18.55
CA LYS A 49 -4.05 16.57 18.32
C LYS A 49 -5.48 16.24 17.90
N ARG A 50 -5.75 14.98 17.51
CA ARG A 50 -7.06 14.46 17.06
C ARG A 50 -7.72 15.28 15.94
N THR A 51 -6.92 15.96 15.13
CA THR A 51 -7.40 16.68 13.94
C THR A 51 -7.82 15.72 12.83
N TYR A 52 -7.08 14.62 12.69
CA TYR A 52 -7.33 13.56 11.72
C TYR A 52 -7.26 12.23 12.44
N THR A 53 -8.17 11.34 12.07
CA THR A 53 -8.04 9.94 12.45
C THR A 53 -6.99 9.28 11.57
N GLN A 54 -6.39 8.25 12.12
CA GLN A 54 -5.38 7.46 11.45
C GLN A 54 -5.95 6.68 10.23
N ASN A 55 -7.22 6.30 10.28
CA ASN A 55 -7.93 5.66 9.16
C ASN A 55 -8.17 6.64 8.01
N GLN A 56 -8.49 7.91 8.31
CA GLN A 56 -8.64 8.96 7.30
C GLN A 56 -7.33 9.21 6.55
N LEU A 57 -6.23 9.37 7.28
CA LEU A 57 -4.91 9.60 6.67
C LEU A 57 -4.49 8.42 5.78
N LEU A 58 -4.70 7.19 6.25
CA LEU A 58 -4.39 5.99 5.49
C LEU A 58 -5.24 5.87 4.22
N THR A 59 -6.53 6.17 4.31
CA THR A 59 -7.45 6.17 3.16
C THR A 59 -7.02 7.19 2.11
N LEU A 60 -6.64 8.40 2.54
CA LEU A 60 -6.12 9.44 1.65
C LEU A 60 -4.84 9.00 0.94
N ILE A 61 -3.94 8.31 1.63
CA ILE A 61 -2.71 7.79 1.01
C ILE A 61 -3.02 6.70 0.00
N LEU A 62 -3.91 5.75 0.33
CA LEU A 62 -4.35 4.74 -0.62
C LEU A 62 -4.98 5.38 -1.86
N PHE A 63 -5.76 6.44 -1.68
CA PHE A 63 -6.38 7.17 -2.77
C PHE A 63 -5.37 7.97 -3.61
N LYS A 64 -4.38 8.60 -2.97
CA LYS A 64 -3.26 9.26 -3.66
C LYS A 64 -2.49 8.27 -4.55
N GLU A 65 -2.16 7.12 -3.99
CA GLU A 65 -1.47 6.08 -4.75
C GLU A 65 -2.37 5.53 -5.87
N TYR A 66 -3.68 5.40 -5.63
CA TYR A 66 -4.65 5.00 -6.66
C TYR A 66 -4.70 5.93 -7.87
N LEU A 67 -4.62 7.24 -7.62
CA LEU A 67 -4.58 8.24 -8.69
C LEU A 67 -3.20 8.35 -9.35
N GLY A 68 -2.14 7.86 -8.69
CA GLY A 68 -0.77 8.01 -9.18
C GLY A 68 -0.20 9.42 -9.03
N GLU A 69 -0.82 10.26 -8.21
CA GLU A 69 -0.50 11.69 -8.07
C GLU A 69 0.58 11.96 -7.03
N ASP A 70 1.25 13.10 -7.15
CA ASP A 70 2.16 13.60 -6.12
C ASP A 70 1.40 14.16 -4.90
N TYR A 71 2.08 14.24 -3.75
CA TYR A 71 1.41 14.65 -2.50
C TYR A 71 0.81 16.06 -2.54
N ARG A 72 1.37 16.97 -3.34
CA ARG A 72 0.90 18.35 -3.44
C ARG A 72 -0.34 18.41 -4.33
N ASP A 73 -0.20 17.95 -5.57
CA ASP A 73 -1.27 17.92 -6.55
C ASP A 73 -2.48 17.13 -6.03
N PHE A 74 -2.24 16.01 -5.34
CA PHE A 74 -3.31 15.26 -4.70
C PHE A 74 -4.10 16.06 -3.65
N VAL A 75 -3.43 16.84 -2.81
CA VAL A 75 -4.11 17.66 -1.80
C VAL A 75 -4.94 18.75 -2.46
N ASP A 76 -4.39 19.40 -3.48
CA ASP A 76 -5.08 20.43 -4.26
C ASP A 76 -6.30 19.83 -4.97
N PHE A 77 -6.20 18.61 -5.51
CA PHE A 77 -7.36 17.90 -6.08
C PHE A 77 -8.41 17.58 -5.02
N VAL A 78 -8.01 17.05 -3.85
CA VAL A 78 -8.96 16.71 -2.77
C VAL A 78 -9.71 17.94 -2.29
N GLU A 79 -9.07 19.12 -2.26
CA GLU A 79 -9.69 20.40 -1.90
C GLU A 79 -10.86 20.77 -2.83
N LEU A 80 -10.80 20.36 -4.10
CA LEU A 80 -11.89 20.55 -5.07
C LEU A 80 -12.96 19.43 -5.04
N MET A 81 -12.73 18.34 -4.30
CA MET A 81 -13.58 17.15 -4.31
C MET A 81 -14.45 17.02 -3.04
N ASP A 82 -15.50 17.84 -2.93
CA ASP A 82 -16.41 17.84 -1.77
C ASP A 82 -17.02 16.46 -1.45
N SER A 83 -17.33 15.68 -2.49
CA SER A 83 -17.86 14.32 -2.33
C SER A 83 -16.86 13.38 -1.65
N VAL A 84 -15.57 13.51 -1.94
CA VAL A 84 -14.50 12.70 -1.33
C VAL A 84 -14.29 13.14 0.12
N GLN A 85 -14.24 14.46 0.37
CA GLN A 85 -14.09 15.02 1.70
C GLN A 85 -15.23 14.57 2.63
N SER A 86 -16.47 14.67 2.14
CA SER A 86 -17.67 14.24 2.87
C SER A 86 -17.65 12.74 3.17
N LYS A 87 -17.24 11.92 2.20
CA LYS A 87 -17.19 10.46 2.33
C LYS A 87 -16.15 9.99 3.36
N ILE A 88 -15.01 10.68 3.44
CA ILE A 88 -13.93 10.40 4.40
C ILE A 88 -14.20 11.08 5.75
N GLU A 89 -15.23 11.93 5.84
CA GLU A 89 -15.60 12.72 7.02
C GLU A 89 -14.46 13.71 7.41
N LEU A 90 -13.86 14.37 6.42
CA LEU A 90 -12.81 15.36 6.64
C LEU A 90 -13.41 16.72 7.00
N ASN A 91 -13.05 17.22 8.18
CA ASN A 91 -13.37 18.60 8.58
C ASN A 91 -12.49 19.65 7.87
N LYS A 92 -11.27 19.25 7.48
CA LYS A 92 -10.28 20.07 6.80
C LYS A 92 -9.40 19.18 5.95
N VAL A 93 -8.98 19.65 4.78
CA VAL A 93 -8.00 18.91 3.97
C VAL A 93 -6.61 18.98 4.62
N PRO A 94 -5.92 17.85 4.83
CA PRO A 94 -4.60 17.85 5.43
C PRO A 94 -3.56 18.44 4.48
N HIS A 95 -2.64 19.23 5.04
CA HIS A 95 -1.48 19.71 4.28
C HIS A 95 -0.63 18.52 3.79
N TYR A 96 -0.04 18.62 2.59
CA TYR A 96 0.70 17.51 1.93
C TYR A 96 1.77 16.86 2.83
N THR A 97 2.47 17.65 3.64
CA THR A 97 3.48 17.12 4.58
C THR A 97 2.89 16.25 5.69
N THR A 98 1.60 16.36 5.98
CA THR A 98 0.89 15.53 6.96
C THR A 98 0.80 14.09 6.47
N LEU A 99 0.40 13.90 5.20
CA LEU A 99 0.34 12.59 4.56
C LEU A 99 1.74 11.99 4.46
N GLN A 100 2.73 12.78 4.00
CA GLN A 100 4.12 12.36 3.94
C GLN A 100 4.64 11.88 5.31
N LYS A 101 4.47 12.69 6.35
CA LYS A 101 4.92 12.35 7.73
C LYS A 101 4.18 11.16 8.29
N PHE A 102 2.92 10.96 7.93
CA PHE A 102 2.17 9.77 8.32
C PHE A 102 2.81 8.52 7.70
N VAL A 103 3.08 8.52 6.40
CA VAL A 103 3.74 7.39 5.71
C VAL A 103 5.08 7.07 6.38
N THR A 104 5.93 8.07 6.61
CA THR A 104 7.25 7.86 7.25
C THR A 104 7.17 7.19 8.62
N ARG A 105 6.08 7.37 9.37
CA ARG A 105 5.92 6.78 10.71
C ARG A 105 5.35 5.37 10.71
N THR A 106 4.70 4.95 9.63
CA THR A 106 3.74 3.83 9.65
C THR A 106 4.18 2.78 8.63
N TYR A 107 5.07 1.83 8.97
CA TYR A 107 5.75 1.10 7.89
C TYR A 107 6.00 -0.41 7.98
N SER A 108 5.49 -1.16 8.96
CA SER A 108 5.67 -2.62 8.89
C SER A 108 4.44 -3.42 9.33
N VAL A 109 4.12 -3.41 10.61
CA VAL A 109 3.03 -4.24 11.16
C VAL A 109 1.66 -3.90 10.57
N VAL A 110 1.47 -2.61 10.25
CA VAL A 110 0.22 -2.09 9.70
C VAL A 110 0.07 -2.48 8.23
N LEU A 111 1.15 -2.44 7.45
CA LEU A 111 1.13 -2.86 6.04
C LEU A 111 0.81 -4.35 5.93
N ASP A 112 1.38 -5.19 6.79
CA ASP A 112 1.05 -6.62 6.83
C ASP A 112 -0.43 -6.86 7.14
N SER A 113 -1.00 -6.08 8.06
CA SER A 113 -2.40 -6.22 8.46
C SER A 113 -3.35 -5.80 7.34
N ILE A 114 -3.04 -4.70 6.65
CA ILE A 114 -3.79 -4.22 5.48
C ILE A 114 -3.67 -5.22 4.33
N PHE A 115 -2.46 -5.73 4.09
CA PHE A 115 -2.18 -6.68 3.02
C PHE A 115 -2.98 -7.97 3.20
N LYS A 116 -2.92 -8.59 4.39
CA LYS A 116 -3.74 -9.77 4.72
C LYS A 116 -5.22 -9.51 4.56
N ARG A 117 -5.71 -8.34 5.01
CA ARG A 117 -7.12 -8.01 4.88
C ARG A 117 -7.55 -7.82 3.43
N THR A 118 -6.66 -7.28 2.60
CA THR A 118 -6.89 -7.14 1.17
C THR A 118 -6.99 -8.51 0.53
N LEU A 119 -6.09 -9.44 0.85
CA LEU A 119 -6.17 -10.83 0.41
C LEU A 119 -7.46 -11.54 0.84
N ASP A 120 -7.89 -11.36 2.10
CA ASP A 120 -9.16 -11.93 2.59
C ASP A 120 -10.35 -11.47 1.74
N LEU A 121 -10.32 -10.24 1.21
CA LEU A 121 -11.40 -9.72 0.35
C LEU A 121 -11.41 -10.39 -1.02
N PHE A 122 -10.24 -10.66 -1.60
CA PHE A 122 -10.11 -11.31 -2.90
C PHE A 122 -10.40 -12.80 -2.90
N TYR A 123 -9.99 -13.49 -1.83
CA TYR A 123 -10.04 -14.95 -1.73
C TYR A 123 -11.10 -15.42 -0.73
N LYS A 124 -12.04 -14.54 -0.36
CA LYS A 124 -13.14 -14.84 0.58
C LYS A 124 -13.94 -16.09 0.21
N ASN A 125 -14.08 -16.37 -1.08
CA ASN A 125 -14.86 -17.49 -1.61
C ASN A 125 -14.07 -18.80 -1.70
N ARG A 126 -12.86 -18.87 -1.11
CA ARG A 126 -11.90 -19.98 -1.24
C ARG A 126 -11.49 -20.29 -2.69
N ASP A 127 -11.36 -19.26 -3.51
CA ASP A 127 -10.73 -19.43 -4.81
C ASP A 127 -9.28 -19.91 -4.58
N SER A 128 -8.90 -21.02 -5.23
CA SER A 128 -7.53 -21.50 -5.21
C SER A 128 -6.66 -20.61 -6.11
N ILE A 129 -5.40 -20.43 -5.71
CA ILE A 129 -4.39 -19.81 -6.56
C ILE A 129 -3.76 -20.93 -7.37
N ASP A 130 -4.07 -20.98 -8.66
CA ASP A 130 -3.59 -22.07 -9.54
C ASP A 130 -2.12 -21.87 -9.93
N ILE A 131 -1.75 -20.64 -10.31
CA ILE A 131 -0.40 -20.29 -10.76
C ILE A 131 0.08 -19.05 -10.01
N THR A 132 1.18 -19.21 -9.30
CA THR A 132 1.89 -18.11 -8.63
C THR A 132 3.20 -17.82 -9.35
N ALA A 133 3.34 -16.60 -9.88
CA ALA A 133 4.60 -16.08 -10.36
C ALA A 133 5.37 -15.42 -9.21
N ILE A 134 6.68 -15.60 -9.17
CA ILE A 134 7.55 -14.97 -8.18
C ILE A 134 8.66 -14.24 -8.93
N ASP A 135 8.83 -12.97 -8.62
CA ASP A 135 9.95 -12.17 -9.10
C ASP A 135 10.66 -11.48 -7.93
N SER A 136 11.94 -11.21 -8.09
CA SER A 136 12.76 -10.60 -7.05
C SER A 136 13.66 -9.49 -7.57
N THR A 137 13.74 -8.42 -6.80
CA THR A 137 14.56 -7.26 -7.11
C THR A 137 15.46 -6.90 -5.93
N GLY A 138 16.66 -6.42 -6.24
CA GLY A 138 17.68 -6.03 -5.28
C GLY A 138 17.85 -4.52 -5.22
N PHE A 139 17.69 -3.94 -4.04
CA PHE A 139 17.96 -2.54 -3.74
C PHE A 139 19.22 -2.40 -2.92
N THR A 140 20.11 -1.49 -3.31
CA THR A 140 21.24 -1.09 -2.48
C THR A 140 20.82 0.08 -1.60
N SER A 141 20.98 -0.02 -0.27
CA SER A 141 20.43 0.98 0.66
C SER A 141 21.29 2.25 0.82
N GLY A 142 22.15 2.55 -0.17
CA GLY A 142 23.08 3.68 -0.14
C GLY A 142 22.56 4.90 -0.89
N TYR A 143 22.90 6.10 -0.43
CA TYR A 143 22.51 7.36 -1.07
C TYR A 143 23.16 7.59 -2.44
N CYS A 144 24.32 6.98 -2.72
CA CYS A 144 24.98 7.14 -4.02
C CYS A 144 24.66 5.98 -4.97
N SER A 145 24.66 6.28 -6.27
CA SER A 145 24.44 5.29 -7.33
C SER A 145 25.49 4.17 -7.32
N ASN A 146 25.13 3.03 -7.91
CA ASN A 146 26.05 1.92 -8.11
C ASN A 146 27.29 2.35 -8.91
N TYR A 147 27.08 3.15 -9.96
CA TYR A 147 28.13 3.72 -10.80
C TYR A 147 29.14 4.55 -9.99
N TYR A 148 28.65 5.45 -9.12
CA TYR A 148 29.53 6.25 -8.27
C TYR A 148 30.37 5.38 -7.32
N SER A 149 29.79 4.31 -6.77
CA SER A 149 30.50 3.38 -5.88
C SER A 149 31.60 2.58 -6.57
N TRP A 150 31.33 2.14 -7.80
CA TRP A 150 32.30 1.43 -8.64
C TRP A 150 33.53 2.30 -8.94
N ARG A 151 33.31 3.58 -9.29
CA ARG A 151 34.38 4.55 -9.60
C ARG A 151 35.33 4.79 -8.44
N ILE A 152 34.81 4.89 -7.21
CA ILE A 152 35.61 5.18 -6.00
C ILE A 152 36.14 3.90 -5.31
N LYS A 153 35.92 2.72 -5.90
CA LYS A 153 36.30 1.39 -5.33
C LYS A 153 35.81 1.17 -3.90
N LYS A 154 34.70 1.81 -3.51
CA LYS A 154 34.09 1.66 -2.18
C LYS A 154 32.87 0.76 -2.30
N TRP A 155 33.08 -0.52 -2.01
CA TRP A 155 32.04 -1.54 -2.03
C TRP A 155 31.11 -1.39 -0.82
N ARG A 156 29.81 -1.31 -1.08
CA ARG A 156 28.77 -1.07 -0.05
C ARG A 156 28.35 -2.38 0.62
N ARG A 157 27.94 -2.28 1.90
CA ARG A 157 27.64 -3.45 2.76
C ARG A 157 26.16 -3.80 2.92
N SER A 158 25.23 -2.90 2.59
CA SER A 158 23.80 -3.10 2.83
C SER A 158 23.02 -3.29 1.53
N TYR A 159 22.46 -4.48 1.38
CA TYR A 159 21.67 -4.92 0.25
C TYR A 159 20.30 -5.38 0.76
N VAL A 160 19.24 -4.99 0.08
CA VAL A 160 17.88 -5.40 0.40
C VAL A 160 17.33 -6.12 -0.81
N LYS A 161 17.02 -7.41 -0.67
CA LYS A 161 16.32 -8.19 -1.68
C LYS A 161 14.84 -8.22 -1.33
N THR A 162 13.99 -7.86 -2.27
CA THR A 162 12.54 -7.98 -2.15
C THR A 162 12.04 -8.95 -3.21
N SER A 163 11.42 -10.04 -2.78
CA SER A 163 10.68 -10.97 -3.63
C SER A 163 9.18 -10.75 -3.44
N ILE A 164 8.43 -10.77 -4.52
CA ILE A 164 6.98 -10.60 -4.53
C ILE A 164 6.39 -11.81 -5.25
N SER A 165 5.35 -12.40 -4.67
CA SER A 165 4.56 -13.44 -5.30
C SER A 165 3.23 -12.85 -5.78
N VAL A 166 2.81 -13.26 -6.98
CA VAL A 166 1.63 -12.75 -7.67
C VAL A 166 0.83 -13.92 -8.22
N ASP A 167 -0.49 -13.89 -7.99
CA ASP A 167 -1.44 -14.75 -8.69
C ASP A 167 -1.55 -14.27 -10.14
N VAL A 168 -1.16 -15.13 -11.09
CA VAL A 168 -1.11 -14.80 -12.51
C VAL A 168 -2.51 -14.62 -13.10
N SER A 169 -3.53 -15.26 -12.52
CA SER A 169 -4.90 -15.20 -13.05
C SER A 169 -5.58 -13.86 -12.76
N LYS A 170 -5.41 -13.36 -11.52
CA LYS A 170 -6.05 -12.14 -11.02
C LYS A 170 -5.10 -10.94 -10.93
N PHE A 171 -3.81 -11.14 -11.21
CA PHE A 171 -2.73 -10.16 -11.03
C PHE A 171 -2.65 -9.56 -9.61
N VAL A 172 -3.00 -10.36 -8.60
CA VAL A 172 -3.01 -9.96 -7.18
C VAL A 172 -1.70 -10.37 -6.52
N ILE A 173 -1.06 -9.46 -5.78
CA ILE A 173 0.07 -9.83 -4.94
C ILE A 173 -0.43 -10.76 -3.82
N THR A 174 0.13 -11.97 -3.74
CA THR A 174 -0.21 -12.98 -2.73
C THR A 174 0.73 -12.98 -1.54
N GLY A 175 1.94 -12.44 -1.72
CA GLY A 175 2.93 -12.39 -0.66
C GLY A 175 4.15 -11.58 -1.05
N TYR A 176 4.95 -11.25 -0.04
CA TYR A 176 6.24 -10.60 -0.25
C TYR A 176 7.25 -11.04 0.81
N LYS A 177 8.52 -11.09 0.43
CA LYS A 177 9.65 -11.40 1.33
C LYS A 177 10.77 -10.40 1.13
N ILE A 178 11.18 -9.77 2.23
CA ILE A 178 12.31 -8.84 2.25
C ILE A 178 13.46 -9.48 3.03
N SER A 179 14.68 -9.42 2.46
CA SER A 179 15.90 -9.95 3.05
C SER A 179 17.03 -8.91 2.98
N GLY A 180 17.71 -8.65 4.09
CA GLY A 180 18.83 -7.70 4.18
C GLY A 180 20.17 -8.22 3.61
N LYS A 181 20.13 -9.28 2.80
CA LYS A 181 21.31 -9.89 2.17
C LYS A 181 20.91 -10.54 0.84
N PRO A 182 21.88 -10.80 -0.06
CA PRO A 182 21.64 -11.63 -1.24
C PRO A 182 21.18 -13.02 -0.81
N VAL A 183 20.01 -13.44 -1.26
CA VAL A 183 19.43 -14.76 -0.99
C VAL A 183 18.95 -15.36 -2.31
N HIS A 184 19.17 -16.66 -2.50
CA HIS A 184 18.70 -17.39 -3.68
C HIS A 184 17.17 -17.46 -3.71
N ASP A 185 16.56 -17.33 -4.89
CA ASP A 185 15.10 -17.22 -5.05
C ASP A 185 14.34 -18.43 -4.53
N ALA A 186 14.91 -19.63 -4.65
CA ALA A 186 14.33 -20.85 -4.07
C ALA A 186 14.01 -20.74 -2.57
N LYS A 187 14.82 -19.99 -1.78
CA LYS A 187 14.56 -19.78 -0.34
C LYS A 187 13.46 -18.76 -0.07
N HIS A 188 13.22 -17.84 -1.02
CA HIS A 188 12.11 -16.90 -0.92
C HIS A 188 10.82 -17.55 -1.39
N ALA A 189 10.88 -18.43 -2.40
CA ALA A 189 9.74 -19.14 -2.94
C ALA A 189 9.04 -20.01 -1.90
N SER A 190 9.78 -20.72 -1.04
CA SER A 190 9.17 -21.47 0.07
C SER A 190 8.46 -20.58 1.10
N ALA A 191 8.89 -19.32 1.26
CA ALA A 191 8.32 -18.37 2.22
C ALA A 191 7.18 -17.51 1.65
N THR A 192 6.99 -17.51 0.32
CA THR A 192 5.95 -16.72 -0.38
C THR A 192 4.89 -17.60 -1.05
N ARG A 193 5.00 -18.93 -0.96
CA ARG A 193 3.90 -19.84 -1.28
C ARG A 193 2.80 -19.67 -0.24
N SER A 194 1.68 -19.11 -0.67
CA SER A 194 0.39 -19.10 0.03
C SER A 194 -0.23 -20.49 0.05
#